data_AF-A0AAV2R7M1-F1
#
_entry.id   AF-A0AAV2R7M1-F1
#
_cell.length_a   1.000
_cell.length_b   1.000
_cell.length_c   1.000
_cell.angle_alpha   90.00
_cell.angle_beta   90.00
_cell.angle_gamma   90.00
#
_symmetry.space_group_name_H-M   'P 1'
#
loop_
_entity.id
_entity.type
_entity.pdbx_description
1 polymer ?
#
loop_
_entity_poly.entity_id
_entity_poly.type
_entity_poly.pdbx_seq_one_letter_code
_entity_poly.pdbx_strand_id
1 'polypeptide(L)'
;AKMDNYSCMICSYRYKAETVVPVALPLCGHTFCRSCLVTLQSGSKHLLCPTCRTDHHVYEVNRLPTNFSMLTVAEEKNKEQEIYYNQSGLCKCPLPSLGKLDGIHYQAARQGDLGKIKSYLANGGDINASTNITGSDTGYFMLSGACYEGRINVIQELLKSSDLHLNARNIGNVTPLMTATYRGHLEAVCCLMEAQHKCGLDVCATDNHGNTALDMAVDFDLWNIAAKLLEKHHSYKVRSLLAIHKKAKKTNKAGASTVVQLLINVYGV
;
A
#
# COMPACT_ATOMS: atom_id res chain seq x y z
N ALA A 1 5.68 5.92 15.50
CA ALA A 1 6.09 5.34 14.22
C ALA A 1 7.41 4.61 14.43
N LYS A 2 7.44 3.27 14.34
CA LYS A 2 8.73 2.57 14.22
C LYS A 2 9.16 2.76 12.76
N MET A 3 10.27 3.47 12.56
CA MET A 3 10.92 3.59 11.25
C MET A 3 11.21 2.19 10.70
N ASP A 4 10.94 1.96 9.42
CA ASP A 4 11.35 0.75 8.72
C ASP A 4 12.89 0.67 8.76
N ASN A 5 13.42 -0.15 9.67
CA ASN A 5 14.84 -0.34 9.92
C ASN A 5 15.58 -1.07 8.76
N TYR A 6 15.10 -1.01 7.52
CA TYR A 6 15.72 -1.65 6.36
C TYR A 6 15.61 -0.82 5.07
N SER A 7 15.36 0.49 5.22
CA SER A 7 15.39 1.48 4.14
C SER A 7 16.43 2.56 4.41
N CYS A 8 16.95 3.17 3.35
CA CYS A 8 17.85 4.30 3.46
C CYS A 8 17.11 5.56 3.95
N MET A 9 17.65 6.22 4.97
CA MET A 9 17.05 7.44 5.54
C MET A 9 17.14 8.68 4.64
N ILE A 10 17.94 8.64 3.56
CA ILE A 10 18.12 9.76 2.64
C ILE A 10 17.21 9.63 1.43
N CYS A 11 17.27 8.50 0.73
CA CYS A 11 16.49 8.28 -0.50
C CYS A 11 15.20 7.47 -0.27
N SER A 12 14.97 6.97 0.94
CA SER A 12 13.83 6.14 1.31
C SER A 12 13.73 4.80 0.56
N TYR A 13 14.72 4.43 -0.25
CA TYR A 13 14.76 3.14 -0.93
C TYR A 13 15.23 2.02 0.00
N ARG A 14 14.62 0.83 -0.17
CA ARG A 14 14.97 -0.39 0.59
C ARG A 14 16.34 -0.90 0.21
N TYR A 15 17.06 -1.43 1.19
CA TYR A 15 18.39 -1.97 0.96
C TYR A 15 18.37 -3.22 0.08
N LYS A 16 19.34 -3.31 -0.83
CA LYS A 16 19.54 -4.44 -1.75
C LYS A 16 21.02 -4.53 -2.13
N ALA A 17 21.55 -5.75 -2.17
CA ALA A 17 22.98 -6.04 -2.29
C ALA A 17 23.70 -5.32 -3.45
N GLU A 18 23.00 -5.07 -4.55
CA GLU A 18 23.59 -4.50 -5.78
C GLU A 18 23.18 -3.05 -6.05
N THR A 19 21.96 -2.64 -5.66
CA THR A 19 21.39 -1.35 -6.10
C THR A 19 21.33 -0.29 -5.01
N VAL A 20 21.04 -0.69 -3.77
CA VAL A 20 20.90 0.21 -2.61
C VAL A 20 21.69 -0.41 -1.47
N VAL A 21 23.01 -0.35 -1.57
CA VAL A 21 23.91 -1.06 -0.65
C VAL A 21 23.98 -0.35 0.70
N PRO A 22 23.57 -0.97 1.83
CA PRO A 22 23.65 -0.37 3.15
C PRO A 22 25.10 -0.32 3.63
N VAL A 23 25.50 0.83 4.15
CA VAL A 23 26.83 1.08 4.72
C VAL A 23 26.64 1.77 6.06
N ALA A 24 27.29 1.24 7.10
CA ALA A 24 27.28 1.85 8.42
C ALA A 24 28.42 2.86 8.56
N LEU A 25 28.13 4.03 9.11
CA LEU A 25 29.17 5.00 9.44
C LEU A 25 29.99 4.52 10.66
N PRO A 26 31.34 4.58 10.62
CA PRO A 26 32.18 3.89 11.59
C PRO A 26 32.00 4.28 13.07
N LEU A 27 31.72 5.55 13.37
CA LEU A 27 31.68 6.05 14.75
C LEU A 27 30.29 5.92 15.37
N CYS A 28 29.23 6.14 14.58
CA CYS A 28 27.86 6.16 15.10
C CYS A 28 27.00 4.96 14.71
N GLY A 29 27.46 4.10 13.79
CA GLY A 29 26.74 2.90 13.35
C GLY A 29 25.48 3.16 12.51
N HIS A 30 25.06 4.41 12.31
CA HIS A 30 23.93 4.74 11.46
C HIS A 30 24.19 4.27 10.03
N THR A 31 23.18 3.63 9.45
CA THR A 31 23.29 2.97 8.15
C THR A 31 22.55 3.77 7.09
N PHE A 32 23.20 3.96 5.93
CA PHE A 32 22.66 4.66 4.76
C PHE A 32 23.05 3.93 3.48
N CYS A 33 22.43 4.32 2.36
CA CYS A 33 22.82 3.79 1.05
C CYS A 33 24.17 4.34 0.59
N ARG A 34 25.04 3.48 0.03
CA ARG A 34 26.38 3.87 -0.42
C ARG A 34 26.34 5.06 -1.41
N SER A 35 25.46 5.01 -2.40
CA SER A 35 25.32 6.09 -3.38
C SER A 35 24.93 7.42 -2.73
N CYS A 36 24.04 7.39 -1.74
CA CYS A 36 23.63 8.56 -0.97
C CYS A 36 24.81 9.19 -0.22
N LEU A 37 25.64 8.36 0.43
CA LEU A 37 26.83 8.84 1.14
C LEU A 37 27.92 9.37 0.18
N VAL A 38 28.09 8.76 -0.99
CA VAL A 38 28.99 9.27 -2.04
C VAL A 38 28.55 10.67 -2.49
N THR A 39 27.26 10.87 -2.74
CA THR A 39 26.72 12.20 -3.11
C THR A 39 26.99 13.25 -2.01
N LEU A 40 26.89 12.85 -0.74
CA LEU A 40 27.15 13.76 0.37
C LEU A 40 28.64 14.08 0.55
N GLN A 41 29.54 13.17 0.18
CA GLN A 41 30.96 13.28 0.49
C GLN A 41 31.65 14.48 -0.19
N SER A 42 31.11 15.10 -1.25
CA SER A 42 31.57 16.38 -1.85
C SER A 42 33.10 16.54 -2.02
N GLY A 43 33.87 15.46 -2.18
CA GLY A 43 35.34 15.48 -2.23
C GLY A 43 36.06 15.74 -0.90
N SER A 44 35.34 15.84 0.21
CA SER A 44 35.87 15.99 1.56
C SER A 44 36.19 14.62 2.19
N LYS A 45 37.25 14.59 3.02
CA LYS A 45 37.52 13.43 3.90
C LYS A 45 36.64 13.40 5.15
N HIS A 46 35.84 14.44 5.34
CA HIS A 46 34.90 14.57 6.45
C HIS A 46 33.48 14.36 5.94
N LEU A 47 32.74 13.51 6.64
CA LEU A 47 31.36 13.16 6.34
C LEU A 47 30.53 13.27 7.62
N LEU A 48 29.66 14.27 7.67
CA LEU A 48 28.71 14.43 8.76
C LEU A 48 27.60 13.40 8.62
N CYS A 49 27.32 12.66 9.70
CA CYS A 49 26.18 11.74 9.72
C CYS A 49 24.87 12.53 9.57
N PRO A 50 24.01 12.20 8.58
CA PRO A 50 22.71 12.89 8.41
C PRO A 50 21.77 12.76 9.61
N THR A 51 21.92 11.71 10.42
CA THR A 51 21.05 11.45 11.56
C THR A 51 21.55 12.09 12.85
N CYS A 52 22.81 11.87 13.23
CA CYS A 52 23.34 12.33 14.52
C CYS A 52 24.38 13.45 14.43
N ARG A 53 24.72 13.90 13.20
CA ARG A 53 25.72 14.93 12.91
C ARG A 53 27.14 14.66 13.40
N THR A 54 27.43 13.48 13.94
CA THR A 54 28.81 13.05 14.22
C THR A 54 29.65 13.16 12.96
N ASP A 55 30.80 13.80 13.06
CA ASP A 55 31.77 13.93 11.98
C ASP A 55 32.59 12.64 11.86
N HIS A 56 32.66 12.11 10.64
CA HIS A 56 33.37 10.88 10.33
C HIS A 56 34.49 11.18 9.36
N HIS A 57 35.71 10.81 9.73
CA HIS A 57 36.85 10.87 8.84
C HIS A 57 36.85 9.67 7.88
N VAL A 58 36.20 9.84 6.73
CA VAL A 58 36.03 8.83 5.68
C VAL A 58 36.85 9.25 4.47
N TYR A 59 37.91 8.51 4.14
CA TYR A 59 38.74 8.79 2.96
C TYR A 59 37.98 8.55 1.65
N GLU A 60 37.25 7.44 1.55
CA GLU A 60 36.47 7.06 0.37
C GLU A 60 35.27 6.23 0.81
N VAL A 61 34.05 6.73 0.59
CA VAL A 61 32.82 6.01 0.94
C VAL A 61 32.74 4.64 0.27
N ASN A 62 33.30 4.47 -0.94
CA ASN A 62 33.31 3.18 -1.64
C ASN A 62 34.11 2.08 -0.91
N ARG A 63 35.01 2.45 0.00
CA ARG A 63 35.79 1.49 0.80
C ARG A 63 35.14 1.11 2.11
N LEU A 64 34.08 1.80 2.52
CA LEU A 64 33.37 1.45 3.75
C LEU A 64 32.73 0.06 3.59
N PRO A 65 32.76 -0.78 4.63
CA PRO A 65 32.19 -2.13 4.55
C PRO A 65 30.67 -2.08 4.43
N THR A 66 30.13 -3.02 3.66
CA THR A 66 28.68 -3.23 3.58
C THR A 66 28.16 -3.72 4.94
N ASN A 67 27.03 -3.17 5.38
CA ASN A 67 26.35 -3.65 6.59
C ASN A 67 25.53 -4.91 6.25
N PHE A 68 26.17 -6.08 6.28
CA PHE A 68 25.55 -7.35 5.93
C PHE A 68 24.37 -7.72 6.82
N SER A 69 24.37 -7.36 8.11
CA SER A 69 23.23 -7.60 9.01
C SER A 69 21.97 -6.89 8.51
N MET A 70 22.12 -5.66 8.03
CA MET A 70 21.02 -4.89 7.44
C MET A 70 20.58 -5.43 6.09
N LEU A 71 21.52 -5.97 5.28
CA LEU A 71 21.16 -6.69 4.06
C LEU A 71 20.38 -7.96 4.37
N THR A 72 20.80 -8.78 5.33
CA THR A 72 20.09 -10.01 5.69
C THR A 72 18.66 -9.71 6.14
N VAL A 73 18.46 -8.72 7.01
CA VAL A 73 17.11 -8.31 7.44
C VAL A 73 16.29 -7.78 6.26
N ALA A 74 16.90 -6.97 5.39
CA ALA A 74 16.22 -6.46 4.19
C ALA A 74 15.87 -7.61 3.23
N GLU A 75 16.74 -8.60 3.04
CA GLU A 75 16.54 -9.76 2.19
C GLU A 75 15.49 -10.72 2.74
N GLU A 76 15.46 -10.98 4.05
CA GLU A 76 14.40 -11.77 4.69
C GLU A 76 13.04 -11.10 4.52
N LYS A 77 12.97 -9.77 4.73
CA LYS A 77 11.74 -8.99 4.50
C LYS A 77 11.36 -8.91 3.02
N ASN A 78 12.34 -8.83 2.13
CA ASN A 78 12.11 -8.88 0.68
C ASN A 78 11.64 -10.26 0.25
N LYS A 79 12.16 -11.37 0.79
CA LYS A 79 11.71 -12.75 0.54
C LYS A 79 10.30 -13.00 1.05
N GLU A 80 9.96 -12.48 2.24
CA GLU A 80 8.58 -12.49 2.75
C GLU A 80 7.63 -11.76 1.79
N GLN A 81 8.08 -10.69 1.14
CA GLN A 81 7.32 -9.94 0.13
C GLN A 81 7.34 -10.57 -1.26
N GLU A 82 8.39 -11.27 -1.70
CA GLU A 82 8.46 -11.95 -3.01
C GLU A 82 7.47 -13.13 -3.15
N ILE A 83 6.92 -13.63 -2.03
CA ILE A 83 5.76 -14.54 -2.01
C ILE A 83 4.49 -13.81 -2.45
N TYR A 84 4.33 -12.56 -2.02
CA TYR A 84 3.12 -11.75 -2.22
C TYR A 84 3.28 -10.70 -3.28
N TYR A 85 4.44 -10.51 -3.92
CA TYR A 85 4.66 -9.53 -4.97
C TYR A 85 5.46 -10.14 -6.14
N ASN A 86 5.13 -9.75 -7.38
CA ASN A 86 5.87 -10.16 -8.58
C ASN A 86 7.14 -9.33 -8.75
N GLN A 87 7.98 -9.69 -9.73
CA GLN A 87 9.23 -8.97 -10.02
C GLN A 87 8.99 -7.49 -10.37
N SER A 88 7.76 -7.11 -10.72
CA SER A 88 7.31 -5.73 -10.98
C SER A 88 6.78 -4.99 -9.75
N GLY A 89 6.82 -5.61 -8.56
CA GLY A 89 6.33 -5.01 -7.30
C GLY A 89 4.79 -4.99 -7.16
N LEU A 90 4.05 -5.72 -8.00
CA LEU A 90 2.59 -5.87 -7.90
C LEU A 90 2.24 -7.08 -7.04
N CYS A 91 1.18 -7.03 -6.22
CA CYS A 91 0.83 -8.18 -5.38
C CYS A 91 0.65 -9.44 -6.25
N LYS A 92 1.45 -10.49 -6.03
CA LYS A 92 1.30 -11.89 -6.47
C LYS A 92 0.11 -12.59 -5.85
N CYS A 93 -0.70 -11.90 -5.04
CA CYS A 93 -2.01 -12.35 -4.57
C CYS A 93 -2.61 -13.22 -5.70
N PRO A 94 -2.63 -14.55 -5.56
CA PRO A 94 -2.98 -15.41 -6.69
C PRO A 94 -4.34 -14.94 -7.18
N LEU A 95 -4.59 -15.02 -8.49
CA LEU A 95 -5.98 -15.05 -8.96
C LEU A 95 -6.66 -16.04 -8.03
N PRO A 96 -7.56 -15.58 -7.16
CA PRO A 96 -8.00 -16.38 -6.04
C PRO A 96 -8.50 -17.68 -6.63
N SER A 97 -8.16 -18.79 -5.97
CA SER A 97 -8.76 -20.07 -6.25
C SER A 97 -10.23 -19.79 -6.52
N LEU A 98 -10.73 -20.16 -7.69
CA LEU A 98 -12.16 -20.17 -8.01
C LEU A 98 -12.88 -21.23 -7.14
N GLY A 99 -12.46 -21.38 -5.87
CA GLY A 99 -13.22 -22.01 -4.82
C GLY A 99 -14.56 -21.31 -4.79
N LYS A 100 -15.61 -22.11 -4.94
CA LYS A 100 -16.98 -21.62 -5.00
C LYS A 100 -17.34 -21.13 -3.59
N LEU A 101 -17.31 -19.81 -3.40
CA LEU A 101 -18.01 -19.20 -2.29
C LEU A 101 -19.50 -19.34 -2.57
N ASP A 102 -20.20 -20.04 -1.70
CA ASP A 102 -21.65 -20.14 -1.81
C ASP A 102 -22.25 -18.75 -1.69
N GLY A 103 -23.30 -18.47 -2.47
CA GLY A 103 -23.89 -17.14 -2.50
C GLY A 103 -24.35 -16.64 -1.13
N ILE A 104 -24.66 -17.56 -0.20
CA ILE A 104 -25.08 -17.29 1.17
C ILE A 104 -24.01 -16.50 1.94
N HIS A 105 -22.73 -16.88 1.84
CA HIS A 105 -21.65 -16.25 2.62
C HIS A 105 -21.24 -14.89 2.06
N TYR A 106 -21.28 -14.74 0.73
CA TYR A 106 -21.14 -13.41 0.13
C TYR A 106 -22.27 -12.47 0.57
N GLN A 107 -23.52 -12.94 0.57
CA GLN A 107 -24.65 -12.14 1.05
C GLN A 107 -24.53 -11.85 2.55
N ALA A 108 -24.07 -12.79 3.36
CA ALA A 108 -23.79 -12.57 4.78
C ALA A 108 -22.78 -11.42 4.96
N ALA A 109 -21.70 -11.38 4.16
CA ALA A 109 -20.72 -10.31 4.22
C ALA A 109 -21.33 -8.94 3.86
N ARG A 110 -22.17 -8.89 2.81
CA ARG A 110 -22.91 -7.67 2.42
C ARG A 110 -23.92 -7.23 3.48
N GLN A 111 -24.59 -8.17 4.15
CA GLN A 111 -25.59 -7.87 5.17
C GLN A 111 -24.96 -7.52 6.53
N GLY A 112 -23.67 -7.79 6.71
CA GLY A 112 -22.99 -7.59 8.00
C GLY A 112 -23.23 -8.70 9.00
N ASP A 113 -23.68 -9.88 8.54
CA ASP A 113 -23.96 -11.08 9.35
C ASP A 113 -22.63 -11.73 9.82
N LEU A 114 -22.04 -11.10 10.83
CA LEU A 114 -20.76 -11.50 11.40
C LEU A 114 -20.79 -12.92 11.97
N GLY A 115 -21.94 -13.39 12.46
CA GLY A 115 -22.11 -14.74 13.00
C GLY A 115 -21.89 -15.80 11.93
N LYS A 116 -22.50 -15.64 10.75
CA LYS A 116 -22.27 -16.56 9.62
C LYS A 116 -20.84 -16.50 9.10
N ILE A 117 -20.24 -15.31 9.01
CA ILE A 117 -18.85 -15.17 8.57
C ILE A 117 -17.90 -15.92 9.53
N LYS A 118 -18.06 -15.72 10.85
CA LYS A 118 -17.24 -16.43 11.84
C LYS A 118 -17.45 -17.95 11.79
N SER A 119 -18.69 -18.40 11.67
CA SER A 119 -19.01 -19.83 11.55
C SER A 119 -18.38 -20.44 10.30
N TYR A 120 -18.46 -19.77 9.15
CA TYR A 120 -17.84 -20.22 7.91
C TYR A 120 -16.33 -20.39 8.05
N LEU A 121 -15.65 -19.40 8.61
CA LEU A 121 -14.20 -19.44 8.83
C LEU A 121 -13.80 -20.50 9.86
N ALA A 122 -14.56 -20.63 10.96
CA ALA A 122 -14.29 -21.64 12.00
C ALA A 122 -14.42 -23.08 11.47
N ASN A 123 -15.28 -23.30 10.47
CA ASN A 123 -15.44 -24.59 9.80
C ASN A 123 -14.44 -24.82 8.65
N GLY A 124 -13.37 -24.03 8.55
CA GLY A 124 -12.34 -24.18 7.53
C GLY A 124 -12.71 -23.60 6.16
N GLY A 125 -13.70 -22.71 6.11
CA GLY A 125 -14.07 -21.99 4.89
C GLY A 125 -12.91 -21.14 4.36
N ASP A 126 -12.73 -21.13 3.05
CA ASP A 126 -11.70 -20.32 2.38
C ASP A 126 -12.11 -18.84 2.41
N ILE A 127 -11.37 -18.04 3.18
CA ILE A 127 -11.62 -16.59 3.32
C ILE A 127 -11.53 -15.83 1.99
N ASN A 128 -10.80 -16.39 1.02
CA ASN A 128 -10.60 -15.80 -0.30
C ASN A 128 -11.48 -16.45 -1.38
N ALA A 129 -12.40 -17.34 -1.01
CA ALA A 129 -13.32 -17.95 -1.94
C ALA A 129 -14.14 -16.88 -2.68
N SER A 130 -14.50 -17.17 -3.93
CA SER A 130 -15.17 -16.25 -4.82
C SER A 130 -16.45 -16.83 -5.40
N THR A 131 -17.38 -15.97 -5.80
CA THR A 131 -18.68 -16.39 -6.31
C THR A 131 -19.10 -15.58 -7.53
N ASN A 132 -19.91 -16.18 -8.40
CA ASN A 132 -20.38 -15.61 -9.67
C ASN A 132 -21.91 -15.41 -9.66
N ILE A 133 -22.49 -15.00 -8.52
CA ILE A 133 -23.95 -15.01 -8.26
C ILE A 133 -24.76 -14.20 -9.29
N THR A 134 -24.14 -13.28 -10.02
CA THR A 134 -24.83 -12.39 -10.96
C THR A 134 -24.88 -12.90 -12.40
N GLY A 135 -24.43 -14.12 -12.69
CA GLY A 135 -24.36 -14.62 -14.08
C GLY A 135 -23.33 -13.89 -14.95
N SER A 136 -22.67 -12.86 -14.41
CA SER A 136 -21.40 -12.35 -14.87
C SER A 136 -20.29 -13.18 -14.22
N ASP A 137 -19.26 -13.54 -14.98
CA ASP A 137 -18.08 -14.28 -14.50
C ASP A 137 -17.26 -13.52 -13.42
N THR A 138 -17.77 -12.42 -12.89
CA THR A 138 -17.12 -11.58 -11.89
C THR A 138 -16.95 -12.33 -10.57
N GLY A 139 -15.71 -12.69 -10.24
CA GLY A 139 -15.37 -13.21 -8.90
C GLY A 139 -15.62 -12.16 -7.82
N TYR A 140 -16.66 -12.38 -7.00
CA TYR A 140 -16.96 -11.57 -5.82
C TYR A 140 -16.45 -12.25 -4.54
N PHE A 141 -15.80 -11.47 -3.68
CA PHE A 141 -15.21 -11.92 -2.40
C PHE A 141 -16.00 -11.42 -1.22
N MET A 142 -15.95 -12.12 -0.08
CA MET A 142 -16.55 -11.64 1.17
C MET A 142 -16.06 -10.23 1.53
N LEU A 143 -14.75 -9.96 1.43
CA LEU A 143 -14.20 -8.63 1.68
C LEU A 143 -14.79 -7.57 0.76
N SER A 144 -14.88 -7.85 -0.55
CA SER A 144 -15.47 -6.90 -1.51
C SER A 144 -16.97 -6.65 -1.24
N GLY A 145 -17.73 -7.67 -0.83
CA GLY A 145 -19.14 -7.52 -0.45
C GLY A 145 -19.31 -6.67 0.80
N ALA A 146 -18.49 -6.90 1.83
CA ALA A 146 -18.48 -6.07 3.03
C ALA A 146 -18.07 -4.62 2.72
N CYS A 147 -17.07 -4.41 1.86
CA CYS A 147 -16.68 -3.08 1.39
C CYS A 147 -17.77 -2.39 0.57
N TYR A 148 -18.53 -3.13 -0.24
CA TYR A 148 -19.60 -2.58 -1.08
C TYR A 148 -20.77 -2.01 -0.27
N GLU A 149 -21.06 -2.59 0.89
CA GLU A 149 -22.12 -2.17 1.81
C GLU A 149 -21.59 -1.45 3.07
N GLY A 150 -20.28 -1.18 3.15
CA GLY A 150 -19.66 -0.51 4.28
C GLY A 150 -19.75 -1.26 5.62
N ARG A 151 -19.74 -2.60 5.62
CA ARG A 151 -19.89 -3.44 6.83
C ARG A 151 -18.58 -3.52 7.62
N ILE A 152 -18.31 -2.49 8.41
CA ILE A 152 -17.06 -2.32 9.17
C ILE A 152 -16.75 -3.51 10.09
N ASN A 153 -17.76 -4.02 10.80
CA ASN A 153 -17.62 -5.18 11.68
C ASN A 153 -17.11 -6.44 10.94
N VAL A 154 -17.60 -6.67 9.72
CA VAL A 154 -17.15 -7.79 8.87
C VAL A 154 -15.77 -7.50 8.30
N ILE A 155 -15.50 -6.28 7.82
CA ILE A 155 -14.18 -5.89 7.31
C ILE A 155 -13.11 -6.13 8.38
N GLN A 156 -13.31 -5.63 9.60
CA GLN A 156 -12.39 -5.79 10.71
C GLN A 156 -12.19 -7.26 11.09
N GLU A 157 -13.23 -8.09 11.03
CA GLU A 157 -13.09 -9.51 11.31
C GLU A 157 -12.25 -10.23 10.24
N LEU A 158 -12.54 -9.98 8.96
CA LEU A 158 -11.80 -10.59 7.86
C LEU A 158 -10.32 -10.20 7.90
N LEU A 159 -10.01 -8.93 8.23
CA LEU A 159 -8.66 -8.40 8.36
C LEU A 159 -7.80 -9.07 9.44
N LYS A 160 -8.41 -9.81 10.39
CA LYS A 160 -7.67 -10.57 11.41
C LYS A 160 -6.96 -11.80 10.84
N SER A 161 -7.42 -12.32 9.70
CA SER A 161 -6.82 -13.50 9.08
C SER A 161 -5.55 -13.13 8.33
N SER A 162 -4.44 -13.79 8.64
CA SER A 162 -3.16 -13.63 7.92
C SER A 162 -3.25 -14.06 6.46
N ASP A 163 -4.20 -14.94 6.13
CA ASP A 163 -4.33 -15.56 4.82
C ASP A 163 -5.25 -14.76 3.89
N LEU A 164 -5.90 -13.71 4.39
CA LEU A 164 -6.73 -12.82 3.58
C LEU A 164 -5.92 -12.15 2.46
N HIS A 165 -6.44 -12.19 1.24
CA HIS A 165 -5.94 -11.40 0.11
C HIS A 165 -6.57 -10.00 0.12
N LEU A 166 -5.89 -9.05 0.75
CA LEU A 166 -6.37 -7.67 0.88
C LEU A 166 -6.58 -6.97 -0.47
N ASN A 167 -5.77 -7.33 -1.47
CA ASN A 167 -5.80 -6.76 -2.81
C ASN A 167 -6.48 -7.67 -3.84
N ALA A 168 -7.35 -8.59 -3.42
CA ALA A 168 -8.05 -9.50 -4.33
C ALA A 168 -8.75 -8.72 -5.46
N ARG A 169 -8.59 -9.18 -6.71
CA ARG A 169 -9.15 -8.52 -7.88
C ARG A 169 -10.27 -9.34 -8.47
N ASN A 170 -11.39 -8.69 -8.79
CA ASN A 170 -12.41 -9.30 -9.64
C ASN A 170 -12.01 -9.24 -11.13
N ILE A 171 -12.87 -9.72 -12.04
CA ILE A 171 -12.60 -9.70 -13.49
C ILE A 171 -12.34 -8.30 -14.06
N GLY A 172 -12.94 -7.26 -13.47
CA GLY A 172 -12.68 -5.88 -13.83
C GLY A 172 -11.35 -5.32 -13.33
N ASN A 173 -10.51 -6.16 -12.70
CA ASN A 173 -9.36 -5.75 -11.90
C ASN A 173 -9.70 -4.80 -10.72
N VAL A 174 -10.96 -4.80 -10.28
CA VAL A 174 -11.43 -3.95 -9.18
C VAL A 174 -11.02 -4.55 -7.84
N THR A 175 -10.41 -3.74 -6.97
CA THR A 175 -9.99 -4.12 -5.61
C THR A 175 -11.06 -3.80 -4.55
N PRO A 176 -10.96 -4.36 -3.32
CA PRO A 176 -11.84 -3.99 -2.22
C PRO A 176 -11.76 -2.50 -1.87
N LEU A 177 -10.57 -1.88 -1.97
CA LEU A 177 -10.40 -0.44 -1.77
C LEU A 177 -11.20 0.37 -2.79
N MET A 178 -11.08 0.04 -4.08
CA MET A 178 -11.90 0.67 -5.14
C MET A 178 -13.39 0.48 -4.89
N THR A 179 -13.79 -0.72 -4.43
CA THR A 179 -15.19 -1.03 -4.12
C THR A 179 -15.73 -0.12 -3.01
N ALA A 180 -14.99 0.03 -1.91
CA ALA A 180 -15.36 0.92 -0.82
C ALA A 180 -15.40 2.40 -1.27
N THR A 181 -14.43 2.81 -2.08
CA THR A 181 -14.35 4.18 -2.62
C THR A 181 -15.51 4.49 -3.56
N TYR A 182 -15.80 3.62 -4.53
CA TYR A 182 -16.92 3.77 -5.47
C TYR A 182 -18.27 3.94 -4.75
N ARG A 183 -18.43 3.26 -3.60
CA ARG A 183 -19.65 3.32 -2.77
C ARG A 183 -19.63 4.45 -1.75
N GLY A 184 -18.56 5.24 -1.68
CA GLY A 184 -18.46 6.39 -0.77
C GLY A 184 -18.27 6.02 0.70
N HIS A 185 -17.85 4.79 1.02
CA HIS A 185 -17.72 4.32 2.40
C HIS A 185 -16.36 4.71 3.00
N LEU A 186 -16.24 5.96 3.48
CA LEU A 186 -15.00 6.51 4.06
C LEU A 186 -14.43 5.64 5.20
N GLU A 187 -15.27 5.18 6.12
CA GLU A 187 -14.80 4.37 7.26
C GLU A 187 -14.23 3.02 6.81
N ALA A 188 -14.79 2.41 5.77
CA ALA A 188 -14.24 1.20 5.16
C ALA A 188 -12.90 1.49 4.48
N VAL A 189 -12.76 2.61 3.78
CA VAL A 189 -11.49 3.08 3.20
C VAL A 189 -10.43 3.26 4.30
N CYS A 190 -10.76 3.95 5.40
CA CYS A 190 -9.86 4.13 6.53
C CYS A 190 -9.43 2.79 7.13
N CYS A 191 -10.38 1.88 7.40
CA CYS A 191 -10.09 0.54 7.93
C CYS A 191 -9.11 -0.23 7.05
N LEU A 192 -9.29 -0.22 5.72
CA LEU A 192 -8.39 -0.89 4.79
C LEU A 192 -7.00 -0.23 4.78
N MET A 193 -6.93 1.11 4.75
CA MET A 193 -5.66 1.85 4.69
C MET A 193 -4.83 1.74 5.98
N GLU A 194 -5.49 1.54 7.12
CA GLU A 194 -4.85 1.37 8.42
C GLU A 194 -4.53 -0.10 8.72
N ALA A 195 -5.01 -1.03 7.90
CA ALA A 195 -4.75 -2.46 8.05
C ALA A 195 -3.25 -2.77 7.91
N GLN A 196 -2.67 -3.33 8.96
CA GLN A 196 -1.31 -3.88 8.95
C GLN A 196 -1.34 -5.34 8.49
N HIS A 197 -1.61 -5.55 7.21
CA HIS A 197 -1.70 -6.90 6.63
C HIS A 197 -0.40 -7.30 5.94
N LYS A 198 -0.07 -8.60 5.98
CA LYS A 198 1.16 -9.17 5.40
C LYS A 198 1.33 -8.82 3.92
N CYS A 199 0.25 -8.80 3.15
CA CYS A 199 0.29 -8.52 1.72
C CYS A 199 0.31 -7.02 1.36
N GLY A 200 0.20 -6.10 2.35
CA GLY A 200 0.24 -4.64 2.18
C GLY A 200 -0.86 -4.07 1.26
N LEU A 201 -1.57 -3.03 1.66
CA LEU A 201 -2.60 -2.44 0.78
C LEU A 201 -1.96 -1.76 -0.45
N ASP A 202 -2.36 -2.18 -1.66
CA ASP A 202 -1.99 -1.53 -2.91
C ASP A 202 -3.00 -0.41 -3.24
N VAL A 203 -2.70 0.79 -2.75
CA VAL A 203 -3.55 1.99 -2.93
C VAL A 203 -3.55 2.48 -4.39
N CYS A 204 -2.49 2.15 -5.16
CA CYS A 204 -2.30 2.62 -6.53
C CYS A 204 -2.70 1.57 -7.59
N ALA A 205 -3.31 0.45 -7.19
CA ALA A 205 -3.86 -0.52 -8.10
C ALA A 205 -4.80 0.16 -9.11
N THR A 206 -4.87 -0.39 -10.33
CA THR A 206 -5.78 0.10 -11.38
C THR A 206 -6.73 -0.97 -11.86
N ASP A 207 -7.96 -0.58 -12.18
CA ASP A 207 -8.92 -1.43 -12.87
C ASP A 207 -8.55 -1.62 -14.36
N ASN A 208 -9.40 -2.33 -15.12
CA ASN A 208 -9.19 -2.55 -16.56
C ASN A 208 -9.21 -1.26 -17.41
N HIS A 209 -9.72 -0.15 -16.87
CA HIS A 209 -9.73 1.16 -17.53
C HIS A 209 -8.53 2.02 -17.12
N GLY A 210 -7.67 1.52 -16.22
CA GLY A 210 -6.52 2.25 -15.71
C GLY A 210 -6.84 3.22 -14.58
N ASN A 211 -8.03 3.15 -13.99
CA ASN A 211 -8.47 4.02 -12.89
C ASN A 211 -8.03 3.46 -11.54
N THR A 212 -7.46 4.31 -10.70
CA THR A 212 -7.17 4.03 -9.29
C THR A 212 -8.38 4.33 -8.40
N ALA A 213 -8.32 3.93 -7.12
CA ALA A 213 -9.32 4.35 -6.13
C ALA A 213 -9.38 5.90 -6.01
N LEU A 214 -8.24 6.59 -6.15
CA LEU A 214 -8.20 8.05 -6.14
C LEU A 214 -8.91 8.67 -7.35
N ASP A 215 -8.72 8.10 -8.55
CA ASP A 215 -9.42 8.55 -9.76
C ASP A 215 -10.94 8.40 -9.58
N MET A 216 -11.41 7.25 -9.08
CA MET A 216 -12.82 7.02 -8.76
C MET A 216 -13.34 8.04 -7.73
N ALA A 217 -12.60 8.28 -6.65
CA ALA A 217 -13.00 9.26 -5.65
C ALA A 217 -13.23 10.64 -6.28
N VAL A 218 -12.32 11.10 -7.13
CA VAL A 218 -12.43 12.40 -7.78
C VAL A 218 -13.55 12.43 -8.83
N ASP A 219 -13.80 11.32 -9.52
CA ASP A 219 -14.86 11.22 -10.52
C ASP A 219 -16.27 11.24 -9.94
N PHE A 220 -16.45 10.70 -8.74
CA PHE A 220 -17.71 10.75 -8.02
C PHE A 220 -17.81 11.91 -7.01
N ASP A 221 -16.89 12.88 -7.05
CA ASP A 221 -16.81 14.01 -6.11
C ASP A 221 -16.68 13.59 -4.62
N LEU A 222 -16.05 12.43 -4.44
CA LEU A 222 -15.51 11.73 -3.27
C LEU A 222 -14.51 12.50 -2.40
N TRP A 223 -14.62 13.82 -2.21
CA TRP A 223 -13.48 14.65 -1.78
C TRP A 223 -12.86 14.28 -0.43
N ASN A 224 -13.66 13.83 0.53
CA ASN A 224 -13.19 13.32 1.82
C ASN A 224 -12.35 12.03 1.68
N ILE A 225 -12.78 11.12 0.79
CA ILE A 225 -12.05 9.89 0.47
C ILE A 225 -10.80 10.22 -0.36
N ALA A 226 -10.89 11.12 -1.33
CA ALA A 226 -9.75 11.57 -2.11
C ALA A 226 -8.67 12.20 -1.22
N ALA A 227 -9.06 13.03 -0.26
CA ALA A 227 -8.15 13.59 0.74
C ALA A 227 -7.50 12.47 1.56
N LYS A 228 -8.29 11.50 2.05
CA LYS A 228 -7.77 10.35 2.80
C LYS A 228 -6.71 9.56 2.01
N LEU A 229 -6.96 9.31 0.73
CA LEU A 229 -6.05 8.62 -0.20
C LEU A 229 -4.78 9.41 -0.54
N LEU A 230 -4.74 10.71 -0.24
CA LEU A 230 -3.61 11.61 -0.47
C LEU A 230 -2.83 12.00 0.79
N GLU A 231 -3.28 11.58 1.99
CA GLU A 231 -2.63 11.92 3.28
C GLU A 231 -1.18 11.44 3.37
N LYS A 232 -0.83 10.39 2.63
CA LYS A 232 0.52 9.80 2.58
C LYS A 232 1.01 9.79 1.15
N HIS A 233 2.34 9.84 0.99
CA HIS A 233 2.97 9.77 -0.33
C HIS A 233 2.87 8.34 -0.89
N HIS A 234 2.11 8.19 -1.96
CA HIS A 234 1.98 6.95 -2.73
C HIS A 234 2.54 7.14 -4.16
N SER A 235 2.81 6.06 -4.88
CA SER A 235 3.40 6.10 -6.22
C SER A 235 2.38 6.39 -7.32
N TYR A 236 1.52 7.40 -7.13
CA TYR A 236 0.57 7.84 -8.16
C TYR A 236 1.32 8.42 -9.37
N LYS A 237 0.73 8.27 -10.56
CA LYS A 237 1.29 8.85 -11.78
C LYS A 237 1.15 10.39 -11.73
N VAL A 238 2.24 11.12 -11.97
CA VAL A 238 2.26 12.60 -11.96
C VAL A 238 1.18 13.20 -12.87
N ARG A 239 0.96 12.64 -14.06
CA ARG A 239 -0.11 13.07 -14.98
C ARG A 239 -1.51 12.97 -14.38
N SER A 240 -1.77 11.95 -13.56
CA SER A 240 -3.06 11.74 -12.89
C SER A 240 -3.22 12.78 -11.78
N LEU A 241 -2.18 13.01 -10.98
CA LEU A 241 -2.18 14.04 -9.94
C LEU A 241 -2.43 15.45 -10.51
N LEU A 242 -1.79 15.80 -11.63
CA LEU A 242 -2.01 17.06 -12.34
C LEU A 242 -3.46 17.21 -12.84
N ALA A 243 -4.03 16.14 -13.39
CA ALA A 243 -5.42 16.14 -13.85
C ALA A 243 -6.40 16.34 -12.68
N ILE A 244 -6.15 15.64 -11.56
CA ILE A 244 -6.93 15.79 -10.32
C ILE A 244 -6.81 17.21 -9.76
N HIS A 245 -5.60 17.77 -9.69
CA HIS A 245 -5.37 19.15 -9.24
C HIS A 245 -6.18 20.16 -10.05
N LYS A 246 -6.16 20.02 -11.38
CA LYS A 246 -6.92 20.88 -12.29
C LYS A 246 -8.43 20.74 -12.06
N LYS A 247 -8.93 19.53 -11.82
CA LYS A 247 -10.35 19.28 -11.54
C LYS A 247 -10.75 19.86 -10.17
N ALA A 248 -9.96 19.59 -9.13
CA ALA A 248 -10.18 20.07 -7.77
C ALA A 248 -10.18 21.61 -7.67
N LYS A 249 -9.29 22.30 -8.41
CA LYS A 249 -9.27 23.77 -8.47
C LYS A 249 -10.48 24.40 -9.18
N LYS A 250 -11.11 23.68 -10.11
CA LYS A 250 -12.24 24.18 -10.90
C LYS A 250 -13.59 24.05 -10.19
N THR A 251 -13.67 23.18 -9.18
CA THR A 251 -14.90 22.91 -8.45
C THR A 251 -14.97 23.73 -7.17
N ASN A 252 -16.18 24.15 -6.79
CA ASN A 252 -16.45 24.83 -5.52
C ASN A 252 -16.97 23.85 -4.44
N LYS A 253 -16.83 22.54 -4.66
CA LYS A 253 -17.30 21.53 -3.72
C LYS A 253 -16.45 21.50 -2.44
N ALA A 254 -17.12 21.31 -1.31
CA ALA A 254 -16.46 21.14 -0.02
C ALA A 254 -15.46 19.97 -0.06
N GLY A 255 -14.25 20.18 0.47
CA GLY A 255 -13.18 19.19 0.49
C GLY A 255 -12.23 19.20 -0.72
N ALA A 256 -12.61 19.81 -1.85
CA ALA A 256 -11.73 19.92 -3.02
C ALA A 256 -10.51 20.81 -2.73
N SER A 257 -10.68 21.86 -1.92
CA SER A 257 -9.57 22.70 -1.44
C SER A 257 -8.54 21.92 -0.62
N THR A 258 -9.00 21.00 0.23
CA THR A 258 -8.13 20.10 0.99
C THR A 258 -7.32 19.19 0.06
N VAL A 259 -7.94 18.65 -0.98
CA VAL A 259 -7.24 17.85 -2.00
C VAL A 259 -6.18 18.68 -2.72
N VAL A 260 -6.48 19.91 -3.14
CA VAL A 260 -5.49 20.84 -3.74
C VAL A 260 -4.31 21.06 -2.79
N GLN A 261 -4.58 21.31 -1.51
CA GLN A 261 -3.53 21.54 -0.52
C GLN A 261 -2.65 20.31 -0.29
N LEU A 262 -3.26 19.11 -0.26
CA LEU A 262 -2.52 17.85 -0.12
C LEU A 262 -1.65 17.56 -1.34
N LEU A 263 -2.14 17.82 -2.55
CA LEU A 263 -1.34 17.66 -3.79
C LEU A 263 -0.10 18.56 -3.78
N ILE A 264 -0.24 19.81 -3.32
CA ILE A 264 0.90 20.72 -3.19
C ILE A 264 1.85 20.25 -2.08
N ASN A 265 1.32 19.96 -0.89
CA ASN A 265 2.15 19.72 0.30
C ASN A 265 2.82 18.34 0.31
N VAL A 266 2.12 17.31 -0.17
CA VAL A 266 2.61 15.92 -0.14
C VAL A 266 3.30 15.55 -1.43
N TYR A 267 2.82 16.04 -2.58
CA TYR A 267 3.28 15.61 -3.90
C TYR A 267 4.02 16.70 -4.70
N GLY A 268 3.97 17.96 -4.29
CA GLY A 268 4.62 19.08 -4.99
C GLY A 268 3.98 19.41 -6.36
N VAL A 269 2.69 19.09 -6.54
CA VAL A 269 1.92 19.25 -7.80
C VAL A 269 0.98 20.46 -7.76
#